data_AF-A0AAW7WB70-F1
#
_entry.id   AF-A0AAW7WB70-F1
#
_cell.length_a   1.000
_cell.length_b   1.000
_cell.length_c   1.000
_cell.angle_alpha   90.00
_cell.angle_beta   90.00
_cell.angle_gamma   90.00
#
_symmetry.space_group_name_H-M   'P 1'
#
loop_
_entity.id
_entity.type
_entity.pdbx_description
1 polymer ?
#
loop_
_entity_poly.entity_id
_entity_poly.type
_entity_poly.pdbx_seq_one_letter_code
_entity_poly.pdbx_strand_id
1 'polypeptide(L)' 'MTEIEKISEELAEYGVPDELIGKIENLLATLYGEKRKLEIEKSWDVSPESMGR' A
#
# COMPACT_ATOMS: atom_id res chain seq x y z
N MET A 1 -6.91 -11.07 8.64
CA MET A 1 -5.59 -11.30 8.04
C MET A 1 -5.49 -10.50 6.76
N THR A 2 -4.64 -9.48 6.77
CA THR A 2 -4.32 -8.60 5.66
C THR A 2 -3.26 -9.24 4.74
N GLU A 3 -3.07 -8.71 3.53
CA GLU A 3 -1.98 -9.16 2.65
C GLU A 3 -0.60 -8.94 3.28
N ILE A 4 -0.43 -7.84 4.03
CA ILE A 4 0.81 -7.53 4.74
C ILE A 4 1.11 -8.60 5.80
N GLU A 5 0.11 -9.00 6.60
CA GLU A 5 0.28 -10.05 7.62
C GLU A 5 0.71 -11.40 7.01
N LYS A 6 0.18 -11.77 5.84
CA LYS A 6 0.60 -13.00 5.13
C LYS A 6 2.05 -12.93 4.65
N ILE A 7 2.45 -11.78 4.12
CA ILE A 7 3.84 -11.54 3.70
C ILE A 7 4.78 -11.65 4.91
N SER A 8 4.39 -11.08 6.05
CA SER A 8 5.17 -11.17 7.29
C SER A 8 5.33 -12.61 7.78
N GLU A 9 4.27 -13.43 7.71
CA GLU A 9 4.34 -14.86 8.03
C GLU A 9 5.29 -15.61 7.09
N GLU A 10 5.20 -15.41 5.78
CA GLU A 10 6.12 -16.02 4.80
C GLU A 10 7.58 -15.59 5.03
N LEU A 11 7.82 -14.30 5.33
CA LEU A 11 9.17 -13.79 5.64
C LEU A 11 9.73 -14.41 6.92
N ALA A 12 8.89 -14.62 7.93
CA ALA A 12 9.29 -15.31 9.15
C ALA A 12 9.65 -16.78 8.87
N GLU A 13 8.90 -17.46 8.00
CA GLU A 13 9.23 -18.82 7.53
C GLU A 13 10.57 -18.89 6.80
N TYR A 14 10.94 -17.82 6.08
CA TYR A 14 12.27 -17.69 5.44
C TYR A 14 13.40 -17.30 6.40
N GLY A 15 13.11 -17.14 7.70
CA GLY A 15 14.10 -16.77 8.70
C GLY A 15 14.57 -15.31 8.59
N VAL A 16 13.74 -14.44 8.01
CA VAL A 16 14.03 -13.01 7.96
C VAL A 16 13.93 -12.44 9.39
N PRO A 17 14.92 -11.66 9.85
CA PRO A 17 14.87 -11.01 11.15
C PRO A 17 13.63 -10.13 11.34
N ASP A 18 13.00 -10.18 12.52
CA ASP A 18 11.80 -9.39 12.85
C ASP A 18 11.99 -7.89 12.58
N GLU A 19 13.20 -7.35 12.81
CA GLU A 19 13.52 -5.95 12.51
C GLU A 19 13.37 -5.62 11.02
N LEU A 20 13.77 -6.54 10.14
CA LEU A 20 13.62 -6.38 8.69
C LEU A 20 12.16 -6.58 8.27
N ILE A 21 11.45 -7.54 8.87
CA ILE A 21 10.01 -7.73 8.65
C ILE A 21 9.25 -6.44 8.98
N GLY A 22 9.48 -5.84 10.15
CA GLY A 22 8.82 -4.58 10.54
C GLY A 22 9.16 -3.39 9.63
N LYS A 23 10.36 -3.35 9.03
CA LYS A 23 10.71 -2.34 8.00
C LYS A 23 9.94 -2.57 6.70
N ILE A 24 9.79 -3.83 6.29
CA ILE A 24 9.03 -4.22 5.09
C ILE A 24 7.54 -3.91 5.29
N GLU A 25 6.96 -4.24 6.45
CA GLU A 25 5.57 -3.93 6.78
C GLU A 25 5.28 -2.42 6.69
N ASN A 26 6.15 -1.59 7.26
CA ASN A 26 6.03 -0.13 7.20
C ASN A 26 6.12 0.40 5.77
N LEU A 27 7.04 -0.13 4.96
CA LEU A 27 7.17 0.23 3.56
C LEU A 27 5.90 -0.13 2.77
N LEU A 28 5.40 -1.35 2.95
CA LEU A 28 4.18 -1.82 2.29
C LEU A 28 2.97 -0.96 2.69
N ALA A 29 2.79 -0.67 3.98
CA ALA A 29 1.72 0.19 4.47
C ALA A 29 1.77 1.60 3.83
N THR A 30 2.97 2.14 3.68
CA THR A 30 3.20 3.44 3.01
C THR A 30 2.78 3.37 1.54
N LEU A 31 3.27 2.37 0.79
CA LEU A 31 2.96 2.21 -0.63
C LEU A 31 1.48 1.98 -0.89
N TYR A 32 0.79 1.20 -0.05
CA TYR A 32 -0.66 1.01 -0.15
C TYR A 32 -1.41 2.33 0.09
N GLY A 33 -0.97 3.14 1.06
CA GLY A 33 -1.51 4.46 1.32
C GLY A 33 -1.33 5.41 0.12
N GLU A 34 -0.14 5.46 -0.45
CA GLU A 34 0.18 6.28 -1.62
C GLU A 34 -0.60 5.85 -2.87
N LYS A 35 -0.68 4.54 -3.13
CA LYS A 35 -1.49 3.99 -4.22
C LYS A 35 -2.95 4.44 -4.10
N ARG A 36 -3.54 4.33 -2.91
CA ARG A 36 -4.92 4.75 -2.67
C ARG A 36 -5.12 6.25 -2.91
N LYS A 37 -4.14 7.07 -2.49
CA LYS A 37 -4.16 8.52 -2.74
C LYS A 37 -4.15 8.83 -4.25
N LEU A 38 -3.31 8.15 -5.02
CA LEU A 38 -3.24 8.31 -6.48
C LEU A 38 -4.51 7.82 -7.19
N GLU A 39 -5.12 6.72 -6.73
CA GLU A 39 -6.39 6.23 -7.26
C GLU A 39 -7.54 7.23 -7.01
N ILE A 40 -7.56 7.84 -5.81
CA ILE A 40 -8.50 8.91 -5.49
C ILE A 40 -8.26 10.11 -6.40
N GLU A 41 -7.03 10.62 -6.48
CA GLU A 41 -6.69 11.79 -7.32
C GLU A 41 -7.07 11.59 -8.79
N LYS A 42 -6.75 10.43 -9.37
CA LYS A 42 -7.20 10.06 -10.72
C LYS A 42 -8.72 10.06 -10.85
N SER A 43 -9.45 9.57 -9.84
CA SER A 43 -10.91 9.55 -9.85
C SER A 43 -11.53 10.94 -9.87
N TRP A 44 -10.87 11.96 -9.30
CA TRP A 44 -11.34 13.35 -9.36
C TRP A 44 -11.07 13.99 -10.73
N ASP A 45 -9.98 13.60 -11.41
CA ASP A 45 -9.65 14.04 -12.77
C ASP A 45 -10.65 13.55 -13.84
N VAL A 46 -11.32 12.41 -13.61
CA VAL A 46 -12.30 11.85 -14.57
C VAL A 46 -13.73 12.35 -14.35
N SER A 47 -13.99 13.18 -13.34
CA SER A 47 -15.32 13.73 -13.09
C SER A 47 -15.65 14.80 -14.16
N PRO A 48 -16.75 14.64 -14.93
CA PRO A 48 -17.10 15.53 -16.05
C PRO A 48 -17.46 16.96 -15.63
N GLU A 49 -17.59 17.22 -14.33
CA GLU A 49 -17.85 18.56 -13.78
C GLU A 49 -16.62 19.49 -13.85
N SER A 50 -15.42 18.94 -14.04
CA SER A 50 -14.16 19.69 -14.17
C SER A 50 -13.90 20.22 -15.59
N MET A 51 -14.60 19.70 -16.61
CA MET A 51 -14.50 20.17 -18.02
C MET A 51 -15.57 21.23 -18.36
N GLY A 52 -15.93 22.06 -17.39
CA GLY A 52 -16.90 23.13 -17.56
C GLY A 52 -16.26 24.51 -17.75
N ARG A 53 -15.78 24.81 -18.97
CA ARG A 53 -15.96 26.10 -19.68
C ARG A 53 -15.34 26.11 -21.05
#